data_AF-A0A8R1WGC7-F1
#
_entry.id   AF-A0A8R1WGC7-F1
#
_cell.length_a   1.000
_cell.length_b   1.000
_cell.length_c   1.000
_cell.angle_alpha   90.00
_cell.angle_beta   90.00
_cell.angle_gamma   90.00
#
_symmetry.space_group_name_H-M   'P 1'
#
loop_
_entity.id
_entity.type
_entity.pdbx_description
1 polymer ?
#
loop_
_entity_poly.entity_id
_entity_poly.type
_entity_poly.pdbx_seq_one_letter_code
_entity_poly.pdbx_strand_id
1 'polypeptide(L)'
;MGDEDVIRRRLLIDGDGTGDDRRLNVLLKTLIKWCNTTDDKPEESKATHDRMLAQLAQCEFAVTKSQLGSEMMAAELKSYEALSKILESGIEVAKENIQKSKTDLAQAKTVRKNRIEYDVLAKVISEQPDRKETSERLSTLKTELANLETTKQQLESRLALRKKQFHVLVTSIHQLQALLDELDDAETICDDVDMKEISNES
;
A
#
# COMPACT_ATOMS: atom_id res chain seq x y z
N MET A 1 -42.49 7.90 49.18
CA MET A 1 -42.16 6.48 48.93
C MET A 1 -42.70 6.15 47.56
N GLY A 2 -41.84 5.82 46.60
CA GLY A 2 -42.31 5.39 45.29
C GLY A 2 -42.90 3.98 45.38
N ASP A 3 -43.82 3.63 44.47
CA ASP A 3 -44.46 2.30 44.44
C ASP A 3 -43.44 1.16 44.38
N GLU A 4 -42.30 1.37 43.72
CA GLU A 4 -41.15 0.45 43.70
C GLU A 4 -40.63 0.11 45.10
N ASP A 5 -40.52 1.09 46.00
CA ASP A 5 -40.04 0.86 47.37
C ASP A 5 -41.07 0.07 48.19
N VAL A 6 -42.36 0.26 47.90
CA VAL A 6 -43.48 -0.43 48.55
C VAL A 6 -43.54 -1.88 48.08
N ILE A 7 -43.39 -2.11 46.77
CA ILE A 7 -43.33 -3.44 46.16
C ILE A 7 -42.11 -4.20 46.65
N ARG A 8 -40.93 -3.55 46.68
CA ARG A 8 -39.70 -4.15 47.19
C ARG A 8 -39.80 -4.52 48.67
N ARG A 9 -40.35 -3.64 49.53
CA ARG A 9 -40.62 -4.00 50.93
C ARG A 9 -41.60 -5.14 51.07
N ARG A 10 -42.64 -5.19 50.25
CA ARG A 10 -43.64 -6.26 50.30
C ARG A 10 -43.05 -7.60 49.88
N LEU A 11 -42.24 -7.64 48.82
CA LEU A 11 -41.50 -8.84 48.41
C LEU A 11 -40.50 -9.31 49.48
N LEU A 12 -39.85 -8.38 50.18
CA LEU A 12 -38.94 -8.66 51.31
C LEU A 12 -39.66 -9.22 52.54
N ILE A 13 -40.87 -8.74 52.85
CA ILE A 13 -41.66 -9.20 54.01
C ILE A 13 -42.38 -10.53 53.70
N ASP A 14 -42.88 -10.71 52.48
CA ASP A 14 -43.75 -11.85 52.11
C ASP A 14 -42.97 -13.07 51.57
N GLY A 15 -41.62 -12.99 51.54
CA GLY A 15 -40.74 -14.04 51.01
C GLY A 15 -41.00 -14.31 49.53
N ASP A 16 -40.36 -13.56 48.64
CA ASP A 16 -40.50 -13.69 47.18
C ASP A 16 -41.97 -13.62 46.67
N GLY A 17 -42.88 -13.06 47.49
CA GLY A 17 -44.31 -12.95 47.18
C GLY A 17 -45.06 -14.28 47.18
N THR A 18 -44.48 -15.36 47.71
CA THR A 18 -45.09 -16.70 47.71
C THR A 18 -46.14 -16.88 48.82
N GLY A 19 -46.27 -15.90 49.73
CA GLY A 19 -47.14 -15.97 50.90
C GLY A 19 -46.67 -17.00 51.92
N ASP A 20 -45.35 -17.22 52.04
CA ASP A 20 -44.73 -18.09 53.04
C ASP A 20 -45.03 -17.59 54.47
N ASP A 21 -44.90 -16.29 54.73
CA ASP A 21 -45.23 -15.68 56.04
C ASP A 21 -46.71 -15.93 56.41
N ARG A 22 -47.61 -15.75 55.46
CA ARG A 22 -49.04 -16.07 55.63
C ARG A 22 -49.26 -17.54 55.97
N ARG A 23 -48.55 -18.47 55.31
CA ARG A 23 -48.67 -19.92 55.56
C ARG A 23 -48.18 -20.28 56.97
N LEU A 24 -47.03 -19.73 57.39
CA LEU A 24 -46.49 -19.91 58.74
C LEU A 24 -47.43 -19.33 59.82
N ASN A 25 -48.00 -18.15 59.57
CA ASN A 25 -48.94 -17.51 60.49
C ASN A 25 -50.24 -18.32 60.65
N VAL A 26 -50.73 -18.94 59.56
CA VAL A 26 -51.89 -19.85 59.60
C VAL A 26 -51.58 -21.13 60.36
N LEU A 27 -50.39 -21.72 60.16
CA LEU A 27 -49.94 -22.90 60.90
C LEU A 27 -49.85 -22.59 62.40
N LEU A 28 -49.22 -21.46 62.77
CA LEU A 28 -49.10 -21.00 64.15
C LEU A 28 -50.46 -20.81 64.82
N LYS A 29 -51.41 -20.15 64.15
CA LYS A 29 -52.78 -19.99 64.67
C LYS A 29 -53.50 -21.32 64.85
N THR A 30 -53.30 -22.25 63.93
CA THR A 30 -53.90 -23.59 63.98
C THR A 30 -53.32 -24.39 65.15
N LEU A 31 -52.01 -24.29 65.38
CA LEU A 31 -51.33 -24.91 66.53
C LEU A 31 -51.83 -24.35 67.86
N ILE A 32 -51.89 -23.03 68.01
CA ILE A 32 -52.39 -22.37 69.23
C ILE A 32 -53.84 -22.80 69.49
N LYS A 33 -54.68 -22.88 68.46
CA LYS A 33 -56.07 -23.33 68.60
C LYS A 33 -56.14 -24.80 69.04
N TRP A 34 -55.32 -25.68 68.44
CA TRP A 34 -55.26 -27.10 68.76
C TRP A 34 -54.78 -27.36 70.20
N CYS A 35 -53.80 -26.61 70.70
CA CYS A 35 -53.33 -26.70 72.08
C CYS A 35 -54.37 -26.24 73.12
N ASN A 36 -55.34 -25.41 72.73
CA ASN A 36 -56.36 -24.86 73.62
C ASN A 36 -57.74 -25.55 73.52
N THR A 37 -57.89 -26.54 72.64
CA THR A 37 -59.10 -27.37 72.56
C THR A 37 -59.12 -28.40 73.70
N THR A 38 -60.20 -28.45 74.49
CA THR A 38 -60.45 -29.54 75.45
C THR A 38 -60.72 -30.85 74.71
N ASP A 39 -60.29 -31.96 75.30
CA ASP A 39 -60.23 -33.31 74.71
C ASP A 39 -61.61 -33.98 74.50
N ASP A 40 -62.66 -33.17 74.32
CA ASP A 40 -64.06 -33.62 74.24
C ASP A 40 -64.36 -34.37 72.92
N LYS A 41 -63.45 -34.30 71.93
CA LYS A 41 -63.57 -34.96 70.60
C LYS A 41 -62.20 -35.37 70.01
N PRO A 42 -61.73 -36.62 70.24
CA PRO A 42 -60.40 -37.07 69.81
C PRO A 42 -60.22 -37.17 68.28
N GLU A 43 -61.28 -37.40 67.50
CA GLU A 43 -61.19 -37.48 66.04
C GLU A 43 -60.92 -36.13 65.37
N GLU A 44 -61.50 -35.04 65.90
CA GLU A 44 -61.27 -33.67 65.40
C GLU A 44 -59.82 -33.21 65.72
N SER A 45 -59.29 -33.61 66.88
CA SER A 45 -57.91 -33.38 67.28
C SER A 45 -56.90 -34.07 66.34
N LYS A 46 -57.18 -35.32 65.96
CA LYS A 46 -56.32 -36.06 65.01
C LYS A 46 -56.34 -35.44 63.60
N ALA A 47 -57.52 -35.07 63.10
CA ALA A 47 -57.65 -34.45 61.77
C ALA A 47 -56.95 -33.09 61.69
N THR A 48 -56.97 -32.31 62.77
CA THR A 48 -56.26 -31.02 62.84
C THR A 48 -54.75 -31.21 62.94
N HIS A 49 -54.27 -32.22 63.66
CA HIS A 49 -52.86 -32.61 63.67
C HIS A 49 -52.34 -33.02 62.27
N ASP A 50 -53.06 -33.89 61.57
CA ASP A 50 -52.68 -34.33 60.21
C ASP A 50 -52.66 -33.15 59.22
N ARG A 51 -53.57 -32.18 59.39
CA ARG A 51 -53.57 -30.93 58.63
C ARG A 51 -52.35 -30.06 58.91
N MET A 52 -51.92 -29.97 60.16
CA MET A 52 -50.71 -29.23 60.54
C MET A 52 -49.46 -29.88 59.96
N LEU A 53 -49.36 -31.21 59.97
CA LEU A 53 -48.26 -31.94 59.32
C LEU A 53 -48.21 -31.66 57.81
N ALA A 54 -49.35 -31.69 57.13
CA ALA A 54 -49.42 -31.38 55.70
C ALA A 54 -48.99 -29.92 55.40
N GLN A 55 -49.36 -28.97 56.26
CA GLN A 55 -48.92 -27.57 56.15
C GLN A 55 -47.42 -27.41 56.40
N LEU A 56 -46.86 -28.14 57.38
CA LEU A 56 -45.43 -28.13 57.66
C LEU A 56 -44.63 -28.67 56.46
N ALA A 57 -45.04 -29.81 55.89
CA ALA A 57 -44.41 -30.38 54.70
C ALA A 57 -44.43 -29.41 53.50
N GLN A 58 -45.51 -28.63 53.33
CA GLN A 58 -45.58 -27.59 52.30
C GLN A 58 -44.59 -26.43 52.56
N CYS A 59 -44.37 -26.06 53.82
CA CYS A 59 -43.38 -25.04 54.19
C CYS A 59 -41.96 -25.54 53.92
N GLU A 60 -41.65 -26.77 54.31
CA GLU A 60 -40.34 -27.41 54.05
C GLU A 60 -40.04 -27.50 52.54
N PHE A 61 -41.04 -27.88 51.74
CA PHE A 61 -40.91 -27.90 50.29
C PHE A 61 -40.66 -26.50 49.71
N ALA A 62 -41.37 -25.47 50.18
CA ALA A 62 -41.19 -24.10 49.72
C ALA A 62 -39.78 -23.57 50.01
N VAL A 63 -39.26 -23.83 51.22
CA VAL A 63 -37.89 -23.47 51.60
C VAL A 63 -36.87 -24.18 50.71
N THR A 64 -37.03 -25.50 50.51
CA THR A 64 -36.13 -26.30 49.68
C THR A 64 -36.12 -25.81 48.23
N LYS A 65 -37.31 -25.48 47.69
CA LYS A 65 -37.45 -24.92 46.34
C LYS A 65 -36.77 -23.56 46.22
N SER A 66 -36.94 -22.68 47.20
CA SER A 66 -36.30 -21.35 47.22
C SER A 66 -34.77 -21.48 47.26
N GLN A 67 -34.25 -22.35 48.12
CA GLN A 67 -32.82 -22.62 48.22
C GLN A 67 -32.23 -23.12 46.89
N LEU A 68 -32.87 -24.12 46.26
CA LEU A 68 -32.43 -24.64 44.96
C LEU A 68 -32.50 -23.56 43.87
N GLY A 69 -33.55 -22.72 43.89
CA GLY A 69 -33.66 -21.57 42.99
C GLY A 69 -32.51 -20.58 43.17
N SER A 70 -32.15 -20.26 44.41
CA SER A 70 -31.02 -19.39 44.72
C SER A 70 -29.68 -19.95 44.23
N GLU A 71 -29.45 -21.26 44.41
CA GLU A 71 -28.24 -21.92 43.94
C GLU A 71 -28.15 -21.93 42.41
N MET A 72 -29.27 -22.23 41.73
CA MET A 72 -29.38 -22.17 40.28
C MET A 72 -29.10 -20.76 39.75
N MET A 73 -29.72 -19.74 40.34
CA MET A 73 -29.49 -18.33 39.95
C MET A 73 -28.03 -17.91 40.13
N ALA A 74 -27.39 -18.33 41.23
CA ALA A 74 -25.97 -18.06 41.46
C ALA A 74 -25.06 -18.73 40.42
N ALA A 75 -25.38 -19.97 40.03
CA ALA A 75 -24.66 -20.69 38.98
C ALA A 75 -24.85 -20.03 37.60
N GLU A 76 -26.08 -19.63 37.26
CA GLU A 76 -26.38 -18.91 36.02
C GLU A 76 -25.65 -17.57 35.95
N LEU A 77 -25.63 -16.80 37.04
CA LEU A 77 -24.93 -15.52 37.10
C LEU A 77 -23.44 -15.68 36.83
N LYS A 78 -22.81 -16.71 37.41
CA LYS A 78 -21.40 -17.05 37.13
C LYS A 78 -21.17 -17.44 35.67
N SER A 79 -22.12 -18.15 35.06
CA SER A 79 -22.06 -18.52 33.64
C SER A 79 -22.14 -17.27 32.74
N TYR A 80 -23.05 -16.34 33.05
CA TYR A 80 -23.18 -15.08 32.33
C TYR A 80 -21.94 -14.18 32.47
N GLU A 81 -21.33 -14.12 33.65
CA GLU A 81 -20.06 -13.41 33.84
C GLU A 81 -18.94 -14.00 32.97
N ALA A 82 -18.85 -15.33 32.89
CA ALA A 82 -17.88 -15.99 32.02
C ALA A 82 -18.14 -15.69 30.54
N LEU A 83 -19.41 -15.72 30.11
CA LEU A 83 -19.81 -15.39 28.74
C LEU A 83 -19.50 -13.93 28.41
N SER A 84 -19.74 -13.00 29.34
CA SER A 84 -19.40 -11.57 29.18
C SER A 84 -17.91 -11.39 28.92
N LYS A 85 -17.05 -12.06 29.70
CA LYS A 85 -15.58 -12.00 29.50
C LYS A 85 -15.15 -12.54 28.15
N ILE A 86 -15.77 -13.64 27.69
CA ILE A 86 -15.50 -14.20 26.36
C ILE A 86 -15.90 -13.18 25.28
N LEU A 87 -17.08 -12.57 25.39
CA LEU A 87 -17.54 -11.56 24.44
C LEU A 87 -16.62 -10.33 24.43
N GLU A 88 -16.20 -9.82 25.58
CA GLU A 88 -15.25 -8.72 25.69
C GLU A 88 -13.92 -9.04 25.00
N SER A 89 -13.36 -10.22 25.25
CA SER A 89 -12.14 -10.66 24.55
C SER A 89 -12.33 -10.79 23.03
N GLY A 90 -13.49 -11.29 22.58
CA GLY A 90 -13.83 -11.42 21.17
C GLY A 90 -13.96 -10.07 20.48
N ILE A 91 -14.55 -9.08 21.15
CA ILE A 91 -14.64 -7.69 20.69
C ILE A 91 -13.24 -7.10 20.52
N GLU A 92 -12.34 -7.32 21.47
CA GLU A 92 -11.00 -6.76 21.41
C GLU A 92 -10.18 -7.37 20.26
N VAL A 93 -10.26 -8.69 20.07
CA VAL A 93 -9.66 -9.38 18.92
C VAL A 93 -10.24 -8.87 17.60
N ALA A 94 -11.56 -8.66 17.52
CA ALA A 94 -12.20 -8.13 16.33
C ALA A 94 -11.72 -6.70 16.01
N LYS A 95 -11.58 -5.83 17.02
CA LYS A 95 -11.02 -4.48 16.84
C LYS A 95 -9.57 -4.54 16.33
N GLU A 96 -8.74 -5.42 16.89
CA GLU A 96 -7.37 -5.59 16.45
C GLU A 96 -7.30 -6.03 14.97
N ASN A 97 -8.15 -7.00 14.58
CA ASN A 97 -8.24 -7.46 13.20
C ASN A 97 -8.72 -6.37 12.23
N ILE A 98 -9.67 -5.52 12.66
CA ILE A 98 -10.11 -4.36 11.87
C ILE A 98 -8.94 -3.38 11.68
N GLN A 99 -8.17 -3.12 12.73
CA GLN A 99 -7.04 -2.21 12.67
C GLN A 99 -5.94 -2.74 11.72
N LYS A 100 -5.60 -4.03 11.81
CA LYS A 100 -4.69 -4.70 10.87
C LYS A 100 -5.20 -4.63 9.43
N SER A 101 -6.47 -4.97 9.21
CA SER A 101 -7.08 -4.90 7.87
C SER A 101 -7.04 -3.48 7.28
N LYS A 102 -7.18 -2.46 8.14
CA LYS A 102 -7.09 -1.05 7.72
C LYS A 102 -5.67 -0.66 7.32
N THR A 103 -4.65 -1.11 8.06
CA THR A 103 -3.25 -0.87 7.69
C THR A 103 -2.88 -1.58 6.39
N ASP A 104 -3.31 -2.82 6.24
CA ASP A 104 -3.04 -3.63 5.04
C ASP A 104 -3.70 -3.01 3.81
N LEU A 105 -4.94 -2.53 3.96
CA LEU A 105 -5.64 -1.80 2.89
C LEU A 105 -4.91 -0.52 2.49
N ALA A 106 -4.36 0.23 3.46
CA ALA A 106 -3.59 1.43 3.17
C ALA A 106 -2.30 1.10 2.39
N GLN A 107 -1.58 0.05 2.81
CA GLN A 107 -0.40 -0.42 2.09
C GLN A 107 -0.73 -0.90 0.68
N ALA A 108 -1.79 -1.71 0.52
CA ALA A 108 -2.24 -2.19 -0.78
C ALA A 108 -2.63 -1.05 -1.73
N LYS A 109 -3.26 0.01 -1.22
CA LYS A 109 -3.56 1.22 -2.00
C LYS A 109 -2.28 1.92 -2.47
N THR A 110 -1.27 2.05 -1.61
CA THR A 110 0.02 2.62 -1.97
C THR A 110 0.72 1.79 -3.05
N VAL A 111 0.78 0.47 -2.88
CA VAL A 111 1.37 -0.43 -3.89
C VAL A 111 0.64 -0.31 -5.23
N ARG A 112 -0.69 -0.25 -5.22
CA ARG A 112 -1.48 -0.04 -6.43
C ARG A 112 -1.17 1.30 -7.10
N LYS A 113 -1.08 2.38 -6.32
CA LYS A 113 -0.71 3.70 -6.84
C LYS A 113 0.68 3.67 -7.49
N ASN A 114 1.68 3.12 -6.81
CA ASN A 114 3.04 3.01 -7.34
C ASN A 114 3.07 2.17 -8.62
N ARG A 115 2.31 1.06 -8.67
CA ARG A 115 2.21 0.23 -9.87
C ARG A 115 1.64 1.01 -11.06
N ILE A 116 0.59 1.80 -10.85
CA ILE A 116 0.02 2.64 -11.91
C ILE A 116 1.04 3.69 -12.38
N GLU A 117 1.78 4.32 -11.47
CA GLU A 117 2.83 5.28 -11.82
C GLU A 117 3.96 4.62 -12.64
N TYR A 118 4.37 3.41 -12.27
CA TYR A 118 5.34 2.63 -13.04
C TYR A 118 4.81 2.24 -14.42
N ASP A 119 3.55 1.81 -14.53
CA ASP A 119 2.94 1.45 -15.81
C ASP A 119 2.86 2.66 -16.74
N VAL A 120 2.51 3.84 -16.22
CA VAL A 120 2.50 5.10 -16.99
C VAL A 120 3.91 5.45 -17.47
N LEU A 121 4.91 5.38 -16.59
CA LEU A 121 6.29 5.68 -16.96
C LEU A 121 6.83 4.66 -17.98
N ALA A 122 6.53 3.38 -17.81
CA ALA A 122 6.92 2.32 -18.74
C ALA A 122 6.32 2.55 -20.13
N LYS A 123 5.06 3.02 -20.21
CA LYS A 123 4.43 3.39 -21.47
C LYS A 123 5.17 4.52 -22.17
N VAL A 124 5.52 5.60 -21.46
CA VAL A 124 6.31 6.71 -22.01
C VAL A 124 7.70 6.25 -22.46
N ILE A 125 8.35 5.37 -21.70
CA ILE A 125 9.66 4.79 -22.08
C ILE A 125 9.52 3.94 -23.34
N SER A 126 8.44 3.17 -23.50
CA SER A 126 8.22 2.32 -24.67
C SER A 126 7.96 3.09 -25.98
N GLU A 127 7.57 4.36 -25.89
CA GLU A 127 7.46 5.25 -27.05
C GLU A 127 8.83 5.70 -27.58
N GLN A 128 9.88 5.57 -26.76
CA GLN A 128 11.26 5.89 -27.15
C GLN A 128 11.92 4.68 -27.82
N PRO A 129 12.84 4.90 -28.79
CA PRO A 129 13.54 3.83 -29.47
C PRO A 129 14.41 3.01 -28.51
N ASP A 130 14.66 1.76 -28.86
CA ASP A 130 15.47 0.88 -28.02
C ASP A 130 16.87 1.46 -27.82
N ARG A 131 17.34 1.40 -26.57
CA ARG A 131 18.62 1.97 -26.16
C ARG A 131 19.78 1.27 -26.85
N LYS A 132 19.69 -0.05 -27.01
CA LYS A 132 20.77 -0.85 -27.62
C LYS A 132 20.89 -0.49 -29.10
N GLU A 133 19.79 -0.52 -29.83
CA GLU A 133 19.75 -0.14 -31.25
C GLU A 133 20.24 1.30 -31.47
N THR A 134 19.79 2.24 -30.63
CA THR A 134 20.22 3.64 -30.72
C THR A 134 21.72 3.79 -30.45
N SER A 135 22.27 3.03 -29.49
CA SER A 135 23.70 3.03 -29.19
C SER A 135 24.54 2.43 -30.32
N GLU A 136 24.07 1.36 -30.96
CA GLU A 136 24.73 0.74 -32.11
C GLU A 136 24.76 1.70 -33.30
N ARG A 137 23.62 2.32 -33.64
CA ARG A 137 23.54 3.37 -34.69
C ARG A 137 24.47 4.54 -34.39
N LEU A 138 24.56 4.96 -33.13
CA LEU A 138 25.45 6.05 -32.73
C LEU A 138 26.92 5.66 -32.91
N SER A 139 27.28 4.41 -32.63
CA SER A 139 28.62 3.89 -32.87
C SER A 139 28.97 3.85 -34.35
N THR A 140 28.05 3.36 -35.21
CA THR A 140 28.28 3.32 -36.66
C THR A 140 28.42 4.72 -37.24
N LEU A 141 27.53 5.65 -36.87
CA LEU A 141 27.60 7.06 -37.28
C LEU A 141 28.93 7.71 -36.88
N LYS A 142 29.45 7.41 -35.67
CA LYS A 142 30.77 7.91 -35.24
C LYS A 142 31.90 7.37 -36.10
N THR A 143 31.88 6.08 -36.44
CA THR A 143 32.91 5.49 -37.32
C THR A 143 32.85 6.05 -38.73
N GLU A 144 31.64 6.26 -39.27
CA GLU A 144 31.45 6.90 -40.57
C GLU A 144 31.96 8.33 -40.56
N LEU A 145 31.64 9.12 -39.54
CA LEU A 145 32.16 10.49 -39.39
C LEU A 145 33.69 10.53 -39.39
N ALA A 146 34.33 9.65 -38.62
CA ALA A 146 35.79 9.56 -38.58
C ALA A 146 36.39 9.19 -39.95
N ASN A 147 35.75 8.29 -40.69
CA ASN A 147 36.17 7.91 -42.04
C ASN A 147 35.99 9.07 -43.03
N LEU A 148 34.86 9.77 -42.98
CA LEU A 148 34.59 10.96 -43.80
C LEU A 148 35.59 12.09 -43.51
N GLU A 149 35.95 12.29 -42.25
CA GLU A 149 36.95 13.29 -41.86
C GLU A 149 38.35 12.93 -42.38
N THR A 150 38.71 11.64 -42.30
CA THR A 150 39.98 11.14 -42.85
C THR A 150 40.04 11.28 -44.37
N THR A 151 38.98 10.91 -45.08
CA THR A 151 38.90 11.03 -46.54
C THR A 151 38.89 12.49 -46.99
N LYS A 152 38.22 13.39 -46.25
CA LYS A 152 38.32 14.84 -46.47
C LYS A 152 39.76 15.33 -46.36
N GLN A 153 40.47 14.98 -45.28
CA GLN A 153 41.89 15.37 -45.11
C GLN A 153 42.78 14.83 -46.24
N GLN A 154 42.55 13.58 -46.69
CA GLN A 154 43.26 13.00 -47.83
C GLN A 154 42.99 13.76 -49.14
N LEU A 155 41.73 14.14 -49.41
CA LEU A 155 41.37 14.92 -50.59
C LEU A 155 41.97 16.33 -50.54
N GLU A 156 41.92 17.00 -49.39
CA GLU A 156 42.53 18.32 -49.19
C GLU A 156 44.05 18.28 -49.42
N SER A 157 44.74 17.26 -48.90
CA SER A 157 46.17 17.09 -49.14
C SER A 157 46.50 16.80 -50.62
N ARG A 158 45.70 15.96 -51.30
CA ARG A 158 45.82 15.73 -52.75
C ARG A 158 45.60 17.01 -53.54
N LEU A 159 44.58 17.78 -53.21
CA LEU A 159 44.27 19.05 -53.87
C LEU A 159 45.41 20.06 -53.67
N ALA A 160 45.97 20.15 -52.46
CA ALA A 160 47.13 20.99 -52.18
C ALA A 160 48.36 20.56 -53.00
N LEU A 161 48.62 19.25 -53.12
CA LEU A 161 49.70 18.74 -53.96
C LEU A 161 49.47 19.11 -55.45
N ARG A 162 48.26 18.92 -55.97
CA ARG A 162 47.92 19.30 -57.35
C ARG A 162 48.07 20.81 -57.59
N LYS A 163 47.68 21.66 -56.63
CA LYS A 163 47.91 23.12 -56.69
C LYS A 163 49.41 23.44 -56.78
N LYS A 164 50.26 22.76 -56.00
CA LYS A 164 51.73 22.91 -56.07
C LYS A 164 52.27 22.47 -57.42
N GLN A 165 51.86 21.31 -57.92
CA GLN A 165 52.26 20.80 -59.25
C GLN A 165 51.85 21.76 -60.37
N PHE A 166 50.62 22.28 -60.33
CA PHE A 166 50.14 23.25 -61.30
C PHE A 166 50.96 24.55 -61.24
N HIS A 167 51.29 25.03 -60.03
CA HIS A 167 52.14 26.21 -59.88
C HIS A 167 53.53 26.02 -60.50
N VAL A 168 54.18 24.86 -60.28
CA VAL A 168 55.46 24.53 -60.93
C VAL A 168 55.33 24.56 -62.45
N LEU A 169 54.27 23.95 -62.99
CA LEU A 169 54.03 23.90 -64.44
C LEU A 169 53.81 25.30 -65.03
N VAL A 170 53.04 26.15 -64.34
CA VAL A 170 52.86 27.57 -64.70
C VAL A 170 54.18 28.32 -64.67
N THR A 171 55.00 28.14 -63.64
CA THR A 171 56.33 28.78 -63.57
C THR A 171 57.25 28.32 -64.70
N SER A 172 57.25 27.03 -65.03
CA SER A 172 58.01 26.49 -66.16
C SER A 172 57.53 27.05 -67.51
N ILE A 173 56.22 27.23 -67.70
CA ILE A 173 55.68 27.91 -68.89
C ILE A 173 56.19 29.35 -68.97
N HIS A 174 56.14 30.12 -67.88
CA HIS A 174 56.66 31.49 -67.88
C HIS A 174 58.17 31.54 -68.15
N GLN A 175 58.95 30.57 -67.65
CA GLN A 175 60.38 30.46 -67.94
C GLN A 175 60.65 30.13 -69.41
N LEU A 176 59.87 29.22 -70.01
CA LEU A 176 59.99 28.91 -71.43
C LEU A 176 59.56 30.09 -72.31
N GLN A 177 58.54 30.84 -71.91
CA GLN A 177 58.16 32.09 -72.57
C GLN A 177 59.29 33.11 -72.51
N ALA A 178 59.91 33.31 -71.33
CA ALA A 178 61.06 34.21 -71.20
C ALA A 178 62.26 33.77 -72.06
N LEU A 179 62.52 32.46 -72.18
CA LEU A 179 63.58 31.93 -73.06
C LEU A 179 63.26 32.11 -74.55
N LEU A 180 61.98 32.01 -74.95
CA LEU A 180 61.56 32.27 -76.33
C LEU A 180 61.68 33.77 -76.65
N ASP A 181 61.27 34.64 -75.73
CA ASP A 181 61.43 36.09 -75.86
C ASP A 181 62.92 36.48 -75.96
N GLU A 182 63.82 35.81 -75.22
CA GLU A 182 65.29 36.00 -75.33
C GLU A 182 65.90 35.49 -76.65
N LEU A 183 65.27 34.53 -77.34
CA LEU A 183 65.74 34.01 -78.64
C LEU A 183 65.30 34.89 -79.82
N ASP A 184 64.12 35.49 -79.76
CA ASP A 184 63.66 36.48 -80.75
C ASP A 184 64.56 37.75 -80.75
N ASP A 185 65.11 38.13 -79.58
CA ASP A 185 66.11 39.20 -79.48
C ASP A 185 67.48 38.80 -80.05
N ALA A 186 67.80 37.51 -80.15
CA ALA A 186 69.09 37.01 -80.68
C ALA A 186 69.10 36.81 -82.20
N GLU A 187 67.97 36.44 -82.83
CA GLU A 187 67.87 36.35 -84.30
C GLU A 187 67.92 37.72 -84.99
N THR A 188 67.64 38.81 -84.27
CA THR A 188 67.67 40.19 -84.82
C THR A 188 69.10 40.75 -85.02
N ILE A 189 70.16 40.05 -84.58
CA ILE A 189 71.55 40.57 -84.64
C ILE A 189 72.38 40.00 -85.81
N CYS A 190 71.92 38.98 -86.54
CA CYS A 190 72.77 38.31 -87.55
C CYS A 190 72.61 38.77 -89.01
N ASP A 191 71.62 39.61 -89.36
CA ASP A 191 71.26 39.87 -90.77
C ASP A 191 71.52 41.30 -91.28
N ASP A 192 72.39 42.08 -90.63
CA ASP A 192 72.66 43.46 -91.06
C ASP A 192 74.14 43.87 -91.01
N VAL A 193 75.00 43.20 -91.79
CA VAL A 193 76.26 43.81 -92.28
C VAL A 193 76.55 43.34 -93.70
N ASP A 194 76.08 44.06 -94.72
CA ASP A 194 76.72 44.07 -96.03
C ASP A 194 76.96 45.51 -96.54
N MET A 195 78.26 45.76 -96.76
CA MET A 195 78.97 46.76 -97.57
C MET A 195 78.35 48.13 -97.92
N LYS A 196 79.13 49.19 -97.59
CA LYS A 196 79.35 50.29 -98.55
C LYS A 196 80.81 50.75 -98.58
N GLU A 197 81.28 50.90 -99.80
CA GLU A 197 82.65 51.04 -100.29
C GLU A 197 82.99 52.52 -100.63
N ILE A 198 84.30 52.82 -100.79
CA ILE A 198 84.96 53.93 -101.56
C ILE A 198 85.07 55.29 -100.83
N SER A 199 86.24 55.93 -100.61
CA SER A 199 87.33 56.38 -101.53
C SER A 199 88.53 56.87 -100.68
N ASN A 200 89.79 56.46 -100.91
CA ASN A 200 90.80 56.87 -101.92
C ASN A 200 91.45 58.25 -101.67
N GLU A 201 92.78 58.31 -101.43
CA GLU A 201 93.73 59.23 -102.10
C GLU A 201 95.20 59.07 -101.63
N SER A 202 96.06 58.89 -102.64
CA SER A 202 97.49 59.27 -102.79
C SER A 202 98.59 58.63 -101.94
#